data_AF-A0A1E3M2I2-F1
#
_entry.id   AF-A0A1E3M2I2-F1
#
_cell.length_a   1.000
_cell.length_b   1.000
_cell.length_c   1.000
_cell.angle_alpha   90.00
_cell.angle_beta   90.00
_cell.angle_gamma   90.00
#
_symmetry.space_group_name_H-M   'P 1'
#
loop_
_entity.id
_entity.type
_entity.pdbx_description
1 polymer ?
#
loop_
_entity_poly.entity_id
_entity_poly.type
_entity_poly.pdbx_seq_one_letter_code
_entity_poly.pdbx_strand_id
1 'polypeptide(L)'
;MNAQTTITADAGSIEGAYRATISAHCPNQSELAMQARIALAQLRARASAGARRCSDEAAPVLHHVAVLAGETVYAPLPEGKLHLVVGALSSLMSAARHVERAVNWTQPEGG
;
A
#
# COMPACT_ATOMS: atom_id res chain seq x y z
N MET A 1 -5.39 -30.58 22.61
CA MET A 1 -4.98 -29.17 22.85
C MET A 1 -4.30 -28.68 21.58
N ASN A 2 -5.01 -27.92 20.74
CA ASN A 2 -4.46 -27.43 19.47
C ASN A 2 -3.89 -26.03 19.69
N ALA A 3 -2.57 -25.90 19.59
CA ALA A 3 -1.91 -24.60 19.57
C ALA A 3 -2.22 -23.91 18.24
N GLN A 4 -3.12 -22.93 18.26
CA GLN A 4 -3.21 -21.94 17.20
C GLN A 4 -1.96 -21.06 17.29
N THR A 5 -0.99 -21.35 16.44
CA THR A 5 0.16 -20.47 16.21
C THR A 5 -0.35 -19.25 15.43
N THR A 6 -0.73 -18.20 16.14
CA THR A 6 -0.96 -16.88 15.55
C THR A 6 0.40 -16.36 15.09
N ILE A 7 0.73 -16.56 13.80
CA ILE A 7 1.88 -15.93 13.15
C ILE A 7 1.55 -14.45 13.00
N THR A 8 1.80 -13.65 14.02
CA THR A 8 1.97 -12.21 13.84
C THR A 8 3.28 -12.03 13.09
N ALA A 9 3.20 -11.93 11.76
CA ALA A 9 4.33 -11.59 10.92
C ALA A 9 4.92 -10.27 11.45
N ASP A 10 6.12 -10.37 12.01
CA ASP A 10 6.82 -9.26 12.64
C ASP A 10 6.99 -8.15 11.60
N ALA A 11 6.48 -6.95 11.86
CA ALA A 11 6.49 -5.86 10.87
C ALA A 11 7.92 -5.53 10.40
N GLY A 12 8.92 -5.76 11.26
CA GLY A 12 10.34 -5.66 10.93
C GLY A 12 10.83 -6.72 9.92
N SER A 13 10.21 -7.91 9.87
CA SER A 13 10.56 -8.98 8.93
C SER A 13 10.13 -8.65 7.50
N ILE A 14 8.95 -8.07 7.31
CA ILE A 14 8.43 -7.72 5.99
C ILE A 14 9.15 -6.49 5.42
N GLU A 15 9.45 -5.49 6.25
CA GLU A 15 10.23 -4.34 5.81
C GLU A 15 11.64 -4.73 5.37
N GLY A 16 12.29 -5.63 6.12
CA GLY A 16 13.59 -6.19 5.75
C GLY A 16 13.55 -6.89 4.39
N ALA A 17 12.50 -7.65 4.10
CA ALA A 17 12.31 -8.29 2.79
C ALA A 17 12.16 -7.25 1.67
N TYR A 18 11.34 -6.20 1.86
CA TYR A 18 11.22 -5.14 0.86
C TYR A 18 12.54 -4.42 0.62
N ARG A 19 13.28 -4.10 1.69
CA ARG A 19 14.59 -3.46 1.59
C ARG A 19 15.57 -4.33 0.78
N ALA A 20 15.63 -5.63 1.07
CA ALA A 20 16.49 -6.55 0.33
C ALA A 20 16.15 -6.60 -1.16
N THR A 21 14.85 -6.72 -1.49
CA THR A 21 14.39 -6.72 -2.89
C THR A 21 14.68 -5.38 -3.58
N ILE A 22 14.38 -4.25 -2.94
CA ILE A 22 14.62 -2.93 -3.52
C ILE A 22 16.11 -2.72 -3.76
N SER A 23 16.98 -3.07 -2.82
CA SER A 23 18.44 -2.97 -3.01
C SER A 23 18.96 -3.77 -4.20
N ALA A 24 18.34 -4.92 -4.51
CA ALA A 24 18.71 -5.74 -5.66
C ALA A 24 18.31 -5.09 -7.00
N HIS A 25 17.17 -4.39 -7.06
CA HIS A 25 16.66 -3.74 -8.27
C HIS A 25 17.10 -2.28 -8.43
N CYS A 26 17.43 -1.62 -7.33
CA CYS A 26 17.71 -0.20 -7.22
C CYS A 26 18.98 0.00 -6.36
N PRO A 27 20.16 -0.37 -6.87
CA PRO A 27 21.41 -0.27 -6.11
C PRO A 27 21.82 1.20 -5.90
N ASN A 28 22.66 1.44 -4.89
CA ASN A 28 23.30 2.74 -4.59
C ASN A 28 22.34 3.91 -4.33
N GLN A 29 21.14 3.63 -3.83
CA GLN A 29 20.18 4.69 -3.48
C GLN A 29 20.43 5.26 -2.09
N SER A 30 20.03 6.52 -1.90
CA SER A 30 20.00 7.16 -0.60
C SER A 30 19.02 6.43 0.33
N GLU A 31 19.21 6.58 1.65
CA GLU A 31 18.30 6.00 2.64
C GLU A 31 16.88 6.59 2.53
N LEU A 32 16.75 7.88 2.18
CA LEU A 32 15.45 8.53 1.96
C LEU A 32 14.71 7.94 0.75
N ALA A 33 15.39 7.74 -0.38
CA ALA A 33 14.81 7.08 -1.55
C ALA A 33 14.41 5.63 -1.24
N MET A 34 15.24 4.91 -0.47
CA MET A 34 14.92 3.55 0.00
C MET A 34 13.63 3.54 0.83
N GLN A 35 13.50 4.43 1.81
CA GLN A 35 12.30 4.56 2.64
C GLN A 35 11.06 4.87 1.79
N ALA A 36 11.16 5.78 0.80
CA ALA A 36 10.05 6.08 -0.10
C ALA A 36 9.62 4.86 -0.92
N ARG A 37 10.57 4.06 -1.43
CA ARG A 37 10.27 2.84 -2.20
C ARG A 37 9.66 1.75 -1.32
N ILE A 38 10.15 1.58 -0.09
CA ILE A 38 9.53 0.67 0.89
C ILE A 38 8.08 1.10 1.16
N ALA A 39 7.84 2.40 1.35
CA ALA A 39 6.49 2.93 1.56
C ALA A 39 5.57 2.65 0.35
N LEU A 40 6.07 2.78 -0.89
CA LEU A 40 5.33 2.40 -2.09
C LEU A 40 5.03 0.90 -2.14
N ALA A 41 5.99 0.04 -1.78
CA ALA A 41 5.77 -1.42 -1.72
C ALA A 41 4.69 -1.80 -0.69
N GLN A 42 4.73 -1.15 0.48
CA GLN A 42 3.70 -1.30 1.51
C GLN A 42 2.33 -0.76 1.07
N LEU A 43 2.28 0.38 0.38
CA LEU A 43 1.05 0.93 -0.19
C LEU A 43 0.45 -0.05 -1.20
N ARG A 44 1.25 -0.62 -2.10
CA ARG A 44 0.81 -1.64 -3.05
C ARG A 44 0.19 -2.84 -2.35
N ALA A 45 0.86 -3.39 -1.34
CA ALA A 45 0.39 -4.57 -0.62
C ALA A 45 -0.95 -4.28 0.09
N ARG A 46 -1.04 -3.15 0.80
CA ARG A 46 -2.27 -2.72 1.49
C ARG A 46 -3.41 -2.44 0.53
N ALA A 47 -3.14 -1.73 -0.56
CA ALA A 47 -4.15 -1.40 -1.57
C ALA A 47 -4.67 -2.67 -2.27
N SER A 48 -3.79 -3.59 -2.64
CA SER A 48 -4.16 -4.91 -3.19
C SER A 48 -5.05 -5.71 -2.23
N ALA A 49 -4.71 -5.72 -0.94
CA ALA A 49 -5.50 -6.41 0.08
C ALA A 49 -6.84 -5.71 0.39
N GLY A 50 -6.87 -4.37 0.32
CA GLY A 50 -8.07 -3.57 0.51
C GLY A 50 -9.06 -3.73 -0.64
N ALA A 51 -8.57 -3.68 -1.89
CA ALA A 51 -9.41 -3.81 -3.09
C ALA A 51 -10.20 -5.14 -3.16
N ARG A 52 -9.73 -6.19 -2.49
CA ARG A 52 -10.43 -7.49 -2.40
C ARG A 52 -11.54 -7.53 -1.34
N ARG A 53 -11.63 -6.53 -0.47
CA ARG A 53 -12.47 -6.54 0.74
C ARG A 53 -13.39 -5.33 0.88
N CYS A 54 -13.14 -4.26 0.13
CA CYS A 54 -13.95 -3.04 0.18
C CYS A 54 -15.15 -3.11 -0.76
N SER A 55 -16.00 -2.08 -0.72
CA SER A 55 -17.14 -1.92 -1.63
C SER A 55 -16.71 -1.74 -3.10
N ASP A 56 -17.65 -1.95 -4.01
CA ASP A 56 -17.45 -1.82 -5.46
C ASP A 56 -17.06 -0.39 -5.89
N GLU A 57 -17.45 0.63 -5.12
CA GLU A 57 -17.10 2.02 -5.37
C GLU A 57 -15.66 2.35 -4.94
N ALA A 58 -15.17 1.75 -3.86
CA ALA A 58 -13.82 1.98 -3.34
C ALA A 58 -12.77 1.08 -4.02
N ALA A 59 -13.17 -0.09 -4.52
CA ALA A 59 -12.27 -1.09 -5.10
C ALA A 59 -11.46 -0.58 -6.31
N PRO A 60 -12.02 0.17 -7.27
CA PRO A 60 -11.27 0.70 -8.41
C PRO A 60 -10.15 1.66 -7.99
N VAL A 61 -10.41 2.51 -6.98
CA VAL A 61 -9.40 3.46 -6.47
C VAL A 61 -8.25 2.69 -5.83
N LEU A 62 -8.54 1.69 -4.99
CA LEU A 62 -7.51 0.86 -4.36
C LEU A 62 -6.75 0.03 -5.39
N HIS A 63 -7.42 -0.48 -6.43
CA HIS A 63 -6.76 -1.18 -7.53
C HIS A 63 -5.77 -0.26 -8.25
N HIS A 64 -6.17 0.97 -8.59
CA HIS A 64 -5.29 1.94 -9.23
C HIS A 64 -4.09 2.32 -8.35
N VAL A 65 -4.30 2.49 -7.04
CA VAL A 65 -3.18 2.71 -6.11
C VAL A 65 -2.21 1.53 -6.14
N ALA A 66 -2.69 0.29 -6.16
CA ALA A 66 -1.84 -0.89 -6.18
C ALA A 66 -0.98 -0.97 -7.46
N VAL A 67 -1.58 -0.66 -8.61
CA VAL A 67 -0.88 -0.62 -9.91
C VAL A 67 0.19 0.46 -9.92
N LEU A 68 -0.20 1.72 -9.66
CA LEU A 68 0.70 2.86 -9.70
C LEU A 68 1.84 2.74 -8.68
N ALA A 69 1.56 2.25 -7.47
CA ALA A 69 2.59 1.97 -6.49
C ALA A 69 3.58 0.92 -7.02
N GLY A 70 3.09 -0.19 -7.59
CA GLY A 70 3.94 -1.25 -8.14
C GLY A 70 4.86 -0.79 -9.27
N GLU A 71 4.35 0.03 -10.18
CA GLU A 71 5.14 0.63 -11.26
C GLU A 71 6.19 1.61 -10.71
N THR A 72 5.80 2.43 -9.72
CA THR A 72 6.65 3.48 -9.16
C THR A 72 7.78 2.91 -8.28
N VAL A 73 7.55 1.81 -7.55
CA VAL A 73 8.54 1.22 -6.61
C VAL A 73 9.92 1.02 -7.25
N TYR A 74 9.99 0.71 -8.54
CA TYR A 74 11.25 0.46 -9.25
C TYR A 74 11.54 1.49 -10.37
N ALA A 75 10.69 2.51 -10.52
CA ALA A 75 10.89 3.53 -11.55
C ALA A 75 12.13 4.39 -11.28
N PRO A 76 12.85 4.84 -12.33
CA PRO A 76 14.02 5.72 -12.20
C PRO A 76 13.59 7.18 -11.95
N LEU A 77 12.90 7.41 -10.83
CA LEU A 77 12.42 8.74 -10.45
C LEU A 77 13.40 9.43 -9.49
N PRO A 78 13.51 10.78 -9.58
CA PRO A 78 14.19 11.57 -8.56
C PRO A 78 13.56 11.36 -7.18
N GLU A 79 14.38 11.42 -6.12
CA GLU A 79 13.95 11.23 -4.72
C GLU A 79 12.73 12.09 -4.36
N GLY A 80 12.75 13.39 -4.65
CA GLY A 80 11.62 14.27 -4.38
C GLY A 80 10.32 13.86 -5.10
N LYS A 81 10.41 13.24 -6.28
CA LYS A 81 9.24 12.71 -7.00
C LYS A 81 8.72 11.43 -6.35
N LEU A 82 9.57 10.56 -5.81
CA LEU A 82 9.15 9.37 -5.06
C LEU A 82 8.29 9.77 -3.86
N HIS A 83 8.73 10.74 -3.06
CA HIS A 83 7.97 11.21 -1.90
C HIS A 83 6.63 11.87 -2.28
N LEU A 84 6.60 12.64 -3.38
CA LEU A 84 5.35 13.20 -3.89
C LEU A 84 4.36 12.10 -4.29
N VAL A 85 4.83 11.03 -4.95
CA VAL A 85 3.97 9.90 -5.30
C VAL A 85 3.49 9.15 -4.05
N VAL A 86 4.35 8.92 -3.06
CA VAL A 86 3.95 8.34 -1.77
C VAL A 86 2.82 9.16 -1.12
N GLY A 87 2.96 10.48 -1.09
CA GLY A 87 1.93 11.39 -0.56
C GLY A 87 0.62 11.30 -1.33
N ALA A 88 0.67 11.38 -2.66
CA ALA A 88 -0.51 11.31 -3.52
C ALA A 88 -1.26 9.97 -3.36
N LEU A 89 -0.55 8.85 -3.42
CA LEU A 89 -1.14 7.52 -3.27
C LEU A 89 -1.71 7.28 -1.86
N SER A 90 -1.05 7.82 -0.83
CA SER A 90 -1.58 7.77 0.55
C SER A 90 -2.88 8.55 0.70
N SER A 91 -2.99 9.73 0.06
CA SER A 91 -4.23 10.51 0.01
C SER A 91 -5.35 9.77 -0.71
N LEU A 92 -5.06 9.10 -1.84
CA LEU A 92 -6.03 8.27 -2.56
C LEU A 92 -6.51 7.08 -1.70
N MET A 93 -5.60 6.42 -0.97
CA MET A 93 -5.99 5.39 0.00
C MET A 93 -6.89 5.94 1.12
N SER A 94 -6.68 7.19 1.54
CA SER A 94 -7.55 7.84 2.53
C SER A 94 -8.93 8.13 1.94
N ALA A 95 -8.99 8.67 0.72
CA ALA A 95 -10.23 8.94 0.00
C ALA A 95 -11.07 7.67 -0.21
N ALA A 96 -10.45 6.56 -0.64
CA ALA A 96 -11.13 5.28 -0.81
C ALA A 96 -11.80 4.79 0.50
N ARG A 97 -11.14 4.98 1.64
CA ARG A 97 -11.70 4.64 2.96
C ARG A 97 -12.85 5.56 3.35
N HIS A 98 -12.83 6.82 2.95
CA HIS A 98 -13.98 7.72 3.18
C HIS A 98 -15.17 7.33 2.30
N VAL A 99 -14.95 6.92 1.05
CA VAL A 99 -16.00 6.38 0.18
C VAL A 99 -16.63 5.15 0.82
N GLU A 100 -15.83 4.18 1.26
CA GLU A 100 -16.31 2.97 1.93
C GLU A 100 -17.18 3.28 3.15
N ARG A 101 -16.76 4.23 4.00
CA ARG A 101 -17.56 4.67 5.15
C ARG A 101 -18.86 5.35 4.75
N ALA A 102 -18.84 6.17 3.70
CA ALA A 102 -20.02 6.86 3.20
C ALA A 102 -21.05 5.87 2.63
N VAL A 103 -20.60 4.88 1.87
CA VAL A 103 -21.47 3.81 1.32
C VAL A 103 -22.14 3.03 2.45
N ASN A 104 -21.36 2.62 3.46
CA ASN A 104 -21.89 1.91 4.64
C ASN A 104 -22.88 2.77 5.46
N TRP A 105 -22.70 4.09 5.47
CA TRP A 105 -23.66 5.01 6.12
C TRP A 105 -24.98 5.12 5.37
N THR A 106 -24.94 5.04 4.03
CA THR A 106 -26.13 5.14 3.17
C THR A 106 -26.92 3.83 3.05
N GLN A 107 -26.39 2.71 3.53
CA GLN A 107 -27.12 1.44 3.67
C GLN A 107 -27.51 1.23 5.14
N PRO A 108 -28.62 1.80 5.63
CA PRO A 108 -29.13 1.44 6.94
C PRO A 108 -29.57 -0.03 6.89
N GLU A 109 -29.14 -0.83 7.85
CA GLU A 109 -29.61 -2.20 8.03
C GLU A 109 -31.14 -2.21 8.17
N GLY A 110 -31.86 -2.65 7.15
CA GLY A 110 -33.32 -2.82 7.22
C GLY A 110 -34.07 -2.48 5.94
N GLY A 111 -34.25 -3.49 5.09
CA GLY A 111 -35.28 -3.56 4.05
C GLY A 111 -35.84 -4.97 4.00
#